data_AF-A0A7H8L6H5-F1
#
_entry.id   AF-A0A7H8L6H5-F1
#
_cell.length_a   1.000
_cell.length_b   1.000
_cell.length_c   1.000
_cell.angle_alpha   90.00
_cell.angle_beta   90.00
_cell.angle_gamma   90.00
#
_symmetry.space_group_name_H-M   'P 1'
#
loop_
_entity.id
_entity.type
_entity.pdbx_description
1 polymer ?
#
loop_
_entity_poly.entity_id
_entity_poly.type
_entity_poly.pdbx_seq_one_letter_code
_entity_poly.pdbx_strand_id
1 'polypeptide(L)'
;MRLRVTSLPVTGRPVATGSHLGRVLDTGPMLSGTFFHPPDHHVAFLYASRADLLRLGALFRLAATSPHSALHVPTPPGPGPMDARTTSLLVARADTGLRPSDWPALRRAPRRTAAPLTVTAPAPRPADRPDDVRRLADRHPARFAEHAGTSFILARPELLFWMGDSLTEAGESVATDREIHRRGESYRNDWVGFFTPEYTDAPMHALCVVAADPIFHHSRRPQQSASDTRTGLG
;
A
#
# COMPACT_ATOMS: atom_id res chain seq x y z
N MET A 1 -12.29 -27.13 -7.32
CA MET A 1 -11.38 -26.09 -6.79
C MET A 1 -12.25 -25.03 -6.09
N ARG A 2 -12.26 -24.98 -4.75
CA ARG A 2 -13.09 -24.00 -4.00
C ARG A 2 -12.37 -22.66 -4.02
N LEU A 3 -12.96 -21.65 -4.68
CA LEU A 3 -12.49 -20.27 -4.60
C LEU A 3 -12.51 -19.83 -3.13
N ARG A 4 -11.34 -19.59 -2.54
CA ARG A 4 -11.28 -18.90 -1.23
C ARG A 4 -11.67 -17.46 -1.48
N VAL A 5 -12.95 -17.18 -1.22
CA VAL A 5 -13.53 -15.85 -1.19
C VAL A 5 -13.03 -15.17 0.09
N THR A 6 -12.23 -14.12 -0.04
CA THR A 6 -11.79 -13.33 1.11
C THR A 6 -12.76 -12.17 1.31
N SER A 7 -13.62 -12.30 2.33
CA SER A 7 -14.45 -11.21 2.81
C SER A 7 -13.63 -10.25 3.66
N LEU A 8 -13.69 -8.95 3.34
CA LEU A 8 -12.91 -7.90 3.98
C LEU A 8 -13.88 -6.87 4.59
N PRO A 9 -13.75 -6.53 5.89
CA PRO A 9 -14.43 -5.38 6.43
C PRO A 9 -13.76 -4.10 5.90
N VAL A 10 -14.51 -3.20 5.30
CA VAL A 10 -14.05 -1.89 4.83
C VAL A 10 -15.02 -0.81 5.30
N THR A 11 -14.65 0.45 5.15
CA THR A 11 -15.57 1.56 5.38
C THR A 11 -15.74 2.33 4.08
N GLY A 12 -16.96 2.40 3.56
CA GLY A 12 -17.26 3.10 2.32
C GLY A 12 -17.78 4.50 2.58
N ARG A 13 -17.19 5.50 1.93
CA ARG A 13 -17.66 6.89 1.91
C ARG A 13 -18.16 7.21 0.50
N PRO A 14 -19.46 7.51 0.31
CA PRO A 14 -19.96 7.91 -1.00
C PRO A 14 -19.35 9.25 -1.42
N VAL A 15 -19.13 9.39 -2.72
CA VAL A 15 -18.58 10.59 -3.34
C VAL A 15 -19.62 11.17 -4.29
N ALA A 16 -19.89 12.47 -4.16
CA ALA A 16 -20.92 13.17 -4.94
C ALA A 16 -20.38 13.94 -6.15
N THR A 17 -19.07 13.87 -6.44
CA THR A 17 -18.45 14.64 -7.53
C THR A 17 -18.75 14.05 -8.90
N GLY A 18 -18.84 14.90 -9.94
CA GLY A 18 -19.05 14.53 -11.35
C GLY A 18 -17.94 13.71 -12.02
N SER A 19 -17.12 13.01 -11.22
CA SER A 19 -16.19 11.96 -11.61
C SER A 19 -16.91 10.61 -11.72
N HIS A 20 -16.36 9.64 -12.45
CA HIS A 20 -16.84 8.25 -12.41
C HIS A 20 -16.62 7.59 -11.04
N LEU A 21 -15.85 8.20 -10.15
CA LEU A 21 -15.68 7.78 -8.77
C LEU A 21 -16.98 7.96 -7.98
N GLY A 22 -17.59 6.85 -7.55
CA GLY A 22 -18.79 6.85 -6.73
C GLY A 22 -18.52 6.71 -5.22
N ARG A 23 -17.33 6.22 -4.82
CA ARG A 23 -16.99 6.04 -3.40
C ARG A 23 -15.48 5.95 -3.14
N VAL A 24 -15.09 6.31 -1.92
CA VAL A 24 -13.78 5.96 -1.34
C VAL A 24 -13.97 4.85 -0.32
N LEU A 25 -13.15 3.80 -0.40
CA LEU A 25 -13.09 2.68 0.52
C LEU A 25 -11.87 2.86 1.42
N ASP A 26 -12.09 3.08 2.70
CA ASP A 26 -11.04 2.99 3.71
C ASP A 26 -10.85 1.53 4.13
N THR A 27 -9.66 1.19 4.63
CA THR A 27 -9.27 -0.19 4.96
C THR A 27 -10.12 -0.86 6.06
N GLY A 28 -11.07 -0.16 6.70
CA GLY A 28 -11.79 -0.65 7.87
C GLY A 28 -10.87 -0.62 9.10
N PRO A 29 -10.48 -1.78 9.66
CA PRO A 29 -9.34 -1.86 10.57
C PRO A 29 -8.10 -1.18 9.98
N MET A 30 -7.39 -0.42 10.82
CA MET A 30 -6.16 0.26 10.43
C MET A 30 -5.07 -0.77 10.13
N LEU A 31 -4.32 -0.55 9.05
CA LEU A 31 -3.14 -1.34 8.71
C LEU A 31 -1.94 -0.79 9.49
N SER A 32 -1.87 -1.11 10.78
CA SER A 32 -0.92 -0.50 11.71
C SER A 32 0.55 -0.80 11.42
N GLY A 33 0.83 -1.85 10.63
CA GLY A 33 2.17 -2.20 10.18
C GLY A 33 2.49 -1.75 8.76
N THR A 34 1.67 -0.88 8.15
CA THR A 34 1.83 -0.45 6.74
C THR A 34 2.33 0.98 6.62
N PHE A 35 3.53 1.16 6.07
CA PHE A 35 4.14 2.46 5.86
C PHE A 35 4.52 2.64 4.39
N PHE A 36 3.95 3.67 3.76
CA PHE A 36 4.31 4.06 2.40
C PHE A 36 5.25 5.26 2.45
N HIS A 37 6.47 5.06 1.97
CA HIS A 37 7.46 6.10 1.73
C HIS A 37 7.38 6.51 0.26
N PRO A 38 6.98 7.77 -0.03
CA PRO A 38 6.97 8.28 -1.39
C PRO A 38 8.39 8.27 -1.98
N PRO A 39 8.52 8.36 -3.31
CA PRO A 39 9.81 8.18 -3.95
C PRO A 39 10.82 9.24 -3.51
N ASP A 40 11.94 8.76 -2.97
CA ASP A 40 13.18 9.51 -2.88
C ASP A 40 14.12 8.99 -3.97
N HIS A 41 14.76 9.88 -4.72
CA HIS A 41 15.53 9.52 -5.92
C HIS A 41 14.78 8.55 -6.88
N HIS A 42 13.47 8.75 -7.05
CA HIS A 42 12.56 7.96 -7.90
C HIS A 42 12.19 6.54 -7.42
N VAL A 43 12.59 6.12 -6.22
CA VAL A 43 12.23 4.80 -5.68
C VAL A 43 11.38 4.98 -4.44
N ALA A 44 10.15 4.48 -4.48
CA ALA A 44 9.27 4.44 -3.33
C ALA A 44 9.40 3.11 -2.58
N PHE A 45 8.97 3.09 -1.32
CA PHE A 45 8.98 1.89 -0.50
C PHE A 45 7.63 1.69 0.18
N LEU A 46 7.12 0.46 0.13
CA LEU A 46 5.97 0.00 0.90
C LEU A 46 6.46 -1.04 1.92
N TYR A 47 6.48 -0.66 3.18
CA TYR A 47 6.71 -1.57 4.30
C TYR A 47 5.38 -2.09 4.80
N ALA A 48 5.24 -3.40 4.96
CA ALA A 48 4.03 -3.99 5.50
C ALA A 48 4.29 -5.30 6.24
N SER A 49 3.52 -5.56 7.29
CA SER A 49 3.49 -6.87 7.95
C SER A 49 2.90 -7.94 7.02
N ARG A 50 3.11 -9.22 7.35
CA ARG A 50 2.46 -10.32 6.63
C ARG A 50 0.95 -10.14 6.52
N ALA A 51 0.29 -9.83 7.64
CA ALA A 51 -1.16 -9.68 7.68
C ALA A 51 -1.62 -8.50 6.81
N ASP A 52 -0.87 -7.40 6.85
CA ASP A 52 -1.18 -6.22 6.07
C ASP A 52 -0.93 -6.42 4.57
N LEU A 53 0.14 -7.13 4.17
CA LEU A 53 0.41 -7.48 2.77
C LEU A 53 -0.73 -8.31 2.16
N LEU A 54 -1.18 -9.34 2.87
CA LEU A 54 -2.31 -10.18 2.43
C LEU A 54 -3.59 -9.34 2.27
N ARG A 55 -3.80 -8.39 3.19
CA ARG A 55 -4.96 -7.51 3.18
C ARG A 55 -4.88 -6.46 2.06
N LEU A 56 -3.73 -5.82 1.89
CA LEU A 56 -3.47 -4.89 0.77
C LEU A 56 -3.63 -5.60 -0.56
N GLY A 57 -3.09 -6.81 -0.72
CA GLY A 57 -3.23 -7.58 -1.94
C GLY A 57 -4.69 -7.83 -2.32
N ALA A 58 -5.54 -8.13 -1.34
CA ALA A 58 -6.97 -8.31 -1.55
C ALA A 58 -7.69 -6.98 -1.86
N LEU A 59 -7.31 -5.88 -1.20
CA LEU A 59 -7.86 -4.54 -1.45
C LEU A 59 -7.46 -3.97 -2.83
N PHE A 60 -6.26 -4.24 -3.31
CA PHE A 60 -5.82 -3.88 -4.66
C PHE A 60 -6.64 -4.64 -5.73
N ARG A 61 -6.85 -5.95 -5.55
CA ARG A 61 -7.73 -6.74 -6.43
C ARG A 61 -9.18 -6.25 -6.40
N LEU A 62 -9.68 -5.83 -5.24
CA LEU A 62 -10.99 -5.19 -5.13
C LEU A 62 -11.03 -3.89 -5.96
N ALA A 63 -10.04 -3.00 -5.80
CA ALA A 63 -9.94 -1.76 -6.57
C ALA A 63 -9.86 -2.01 -8.09
N ALA A 64 -9.15 -3.05 -8.52
CA ALA A 64 -9.10 -3.47 -9.91
C ALA A 64 -10.49 -3.82 -10.48
N THR A 65 -11.31 -4.54 -9.70
CA THR A 65 -12.66 -4.95 -10.13
C THR A 65 -13.76 -3.91 -9.89
N SER A 66 -13.45 -2.80 -9.21
CA SER A 66 -14.42 -1.78 -8.86
C SER A 66 -14.19 -0.48 -9.64
N PRO A 67 -14.85 -0.26 -10.79
CA PRO A 67 -14.64 0.92 -11.65
C PRO A 67 -15.02 2.26 -11.00
N HIS A 68 -15.74 2.22 -9.88
CA HIS A 68 -16.28 3.41 -9.21
C HIS A 68 -15.76 3.57 -7.79
N SER A 69 -14.67 2.89 -7.42
CA SER A 69 -14.09 2.95 -6.09
C SER A 69 -12.63 3.35 -6.11
N ALA A 70 -12.22 4.11 -5.10
CA ALA A 70 -10.84 4.35 -4.75
C ALA A 70 -10.56 3.73 -3.38
N LEU A 71 -9.44 3.03 -3.22
CA LEU A 71 -8.95 2.53 -1.94
C LEU A 71 -8.08 3.61 -1.28
N HIS A 72 -8.37 3.93 -0.03
CA HIS A 72 -7.54 4.81 0.79
C HIS A 72 -6.97 4.05 2.00
N VAL A 73 -5.64 4.06 2.09
CA VAL A 73 -4.85 3.47 3.18
C VAL A 73 -4.26 4.63 3.99
N PRO A 74 -4.81 4.91 5.18
CA PRO A 74 -4.29 5.97 6.02
C PRO A 74 -2.90 5.61 6.54
N THR A 75 -2.05 6.62 6.74
CA THR A 75 -0.77 6.44 7.44
C THR A 75 -1.04 6.05 8.88
N PRO A 76 -0.45 4.96 9.39
CA PRO A 76 -0.57 4.61 10.80
C PRO A 76 0.15 5.66 11.68
N PRO A 77 -0.30 5.85 12.93
CA PRO A 77 0.37 6.74 13.87
C PRO A 77 1.71 6.15 14.33
N GLY A 78 2.69 7.02 14.56
CA GLY A 78 4.01 6.64 15.08
C GLY A 78 5.12 6.66 14.03
N PRO A 79 6.38 6.49 14.46
CA PRO A 79 7.51 6.44 13.55
C PRO A 79 7.44 5.18 12.68
N GLY A 80 7.72 5.34 11.39
CA GLY A 80 7.90 4.22 10.47
C GLY A 80 9.21 3.46 10.74
N PRO A 81 9.46 2.36 10.01
CA PRO A 81 10.69 1.59 10.14
C PRO A 81 11.95 2.37 9.72
N MET A 82 11.76 3.39 8.87
CA MET A 82 12.80 4.33 8.46
C MET A 82 12.55 5.71 9.02
N ASP A 83 13.63 6.45 9.27
CA ASP A 83 13.59 7.91 9.50
C ASP A 83 13.37 8.64 8.17
N ALA A 84 12.19 8.41 7.58
CA ALA A 84 11.80 8.94 6.29
C ALA A 84 10.32 9.34 6.31
N ARG A 85 9.96 10.30 5.46
CA ARG A 85 8.57 10.77 5.32
C ARG A 85 7.67 9.58 4.98
N THR A 86 6.57 9.44 5.71
CA THR A 86 5.48 8.53 5.38
C THR A 86 4.29 9.32 4.86
N THR A 87 3.54 8.76 3.92
CA THR A 87 2.33 9.36 3.37
C THR A 87 1.18 8.37 3.39
N SER A 88 -0.04 8.89 3.28
CA SER A 88 -1.20 8.02 3.07
C SER A 88 -1.17 7.54 1.62
N LEU A 89 -1.72 6.36 1.34
CA LEU A 89 -1.75 5.81 0.00
C LEU A 89 -3.19 5.77 -0.51
N LEU A 90 -3.41 6.25 -1.72
CA LEU A 90 -4.66 6.15 -2.44
C LEU A 90 -4.45 5.38 -3.74
N VAL A 91 -5.23 4.32 -3.93
CA VAL A 91 -5.14 3.44 -5.10
C VAL A 91 -6.48 3.44 -5.82
N ALA A 92 -6.48 3.70 -7.11
CA ALA A 92 -7.71 3.68 -7.90
C ALA A 92 -7.43 3.28 -9.35
N ARG A 93 -8.47 2.86 -10.06
CA ARG A 93 -8.32 2.68 -11.51
C ARG A 93 -8.11 4.04 -12.19
N ALA A 94 -7.29 4.06 -13.22
CA ALA A 94 -7.01 5.27 -13.99
C ALA A 94 -8.26 5.84 -14.70
N ASP A 95 -9.26 5.01 -14.98
CA ASP A 95 -10.54 5.39 -15.61
C ASP A 95 -11.60 5.89 -14.62
N THR A 96 -11.32 5.96 -13.32
CA THR A 96 -12.22 6.56 -12.32
C THR A 96 -12.42 8.06 -12.51
N GLY A 97 -11.53 8.71 -13.26
CA GLY A 97 -11.50 10.18 -13.40
C GLY A 97 -11.02 10.91 -12.14
N LEU A 98 -10.55 10.20 -11.12
CA LEU A 98 -10.03 10.80 -9.90
C LEU A 98 -8.79 11.65 -10.20
N ARG A 99 -8.85 12.94 -9.88
CA ARG A 99 -7.67 13.81 -9.90
C ARG A 99 -7.09 13.95 -8.49
N PRO A 100 -5.76 13.92 -8.31
CA PRO A 100 -5.15 14.15 -6.99
C PRO A 100 -5.60 15.46 -6.34
N SER A 101 -5.85 16.51 -7.14
CA SER A 101 -6.36 17.81 -6.68
C SER A 101 -7.74 17.77 -6.04
N ASP A 102 -8.55 16.74 -6.33
CA ASP A 102 -9.90 16.60 -5.77
C ASP A 102 -9.85 16.05 -4.34
N TRP A 103 -8.73 15.40 -3.99
CA TRP A 103 -8.58 14.67 -2.74
C TRP A 103 -8.81 15.49 -1.48
N PRO A 104 -8.34 16.74 -1.33
CA PRO A 104 -8.63 17.53 -0.14
C PRO A 104 -10.14 17.72 0.10
N ALA A 105 -10.93 17.86 -0.97
CA ALA A 105 -12.39 17.96 -0.86
C ALA A 105 -13.01 16.61 -0.50
N LEU A 106 -12.58 15.52 -1.15
CA LEU A 106 -13.04 14.16 -0.85
C LEU A 106 -12.70 13.72 0.59
N ARG A 107 -11.53 14.11 1.09
CA ARG A 107 -11.06 13.82 2.45
C ARG A 107 -11.86 14.59 3.50
N ARG A 108 -12.26 15.83 3.19
CA ARG A 108 -13.09 16.68 4.05
C ARG A 108 -14.57 16.28 4.05
N ALA A 109 -15.02 15.47 3.08
CA ALA A 109 -16.39 15.03 3.01
C ALA A 109 -16.83 14.33 4.32
N PRO A 110 -18.08 14.55 4.77
CA PRO A 110 -18.48 14.17 6.12
C PRO A 110 -18.32 12.67 6.37
N ARG A 111 -17.51 12.28 7.37
CA ARG A 111 -17.38 10.88 7.80
C ARG A 111 -18.70 10.28 8.30
N ARG A 112 -19.72 11.09 8.58
CA ARG A 112 -21.06 10.63 8.97
C ARG A 112 -21.78 9.84 7.87
N THR A 113 -21.38 9.99 6.60
CA THR A 113 -21.90 9.17 5.50
C THR A 113 -21.07 7.89 5.29
N ALA A 114 -20.04 7.68 6.10
CA ALA A 114 -19.22 6.49 6.06
C ALA A 114 -20.00 5.30 6.63
N ALA A 115 -20.13 4.24 5.85
CA ALA A 115 -20.82 3.01 6.26
C ALA A 115 -19.82 1.84 6.33
N PRO A 116 -19.83 1.03 7.39
CA PRO A 116 -19.16 -0.27 7.38
C PRO A 116 -19.72 -1.14 6.25
N LEU A 117 -18.83 -1.78 5.50
CA LEU A 117 -19.17 -2.68 4.41
C LEU A 117 -18.35 -3.97 4.55
N THR A 118 -18.93 -5.08 4.10
CA THR A 118 -18.17 -6.31 3.86
C THR A 118 -18.08 -6.50 2.37
N VAL A 119 -16.85 -6.54 1.85
CA VAL A 119 -16.57 -6.68 0.42
C VAL A 119 -15.83 -7.97 0.16
N THR A 120 -16.13 -8.59 -0.97
CA THR A 120 -15.41 -9.78 -1.43
C THR A 120 -14.32 -9.35 -2.39
N ALA A 121 -13.07 -9.65 -2.07
CA ALA A 121 -12.00 -9.55 -3.04
C ALA A 121 -11.97 -10.79 -3.95
N PRO A 122 -11.72 -10.63 -5.25
CA PRO A 122 -11.40 -11.75 -6.14
C PRO A 122 -10.24 -12.58 -5.57
N ALA A 123 -10.26 -13.90 -5.73
CA ALA A 123 -9.18 -14.77 -5.27
C ALA A 123 -7.84 -14.42 -5.97
N PRO A 124 -6.69 -14.63 -5.29
CA PRO A 124 -5.40 -14.31 -5.90
C PRO A 124 -5.10 -15.33 -6.99
N ARG A 125 -4.40 -14.89 -8.03
CA ARG A 125 -3.85 -15.77 -9.06
C ARG A 125 -2.36 -15.95 -8.81
N PRO A 126 -1.72 -16.99 -9.37
CA PRO A 126 -0.26 -17.05 -9.41
C PRO A 126 0.30 -15.74 -9.96
N ALA A 127 1.24 -15.14 -9.23
CA ALA A 127 1.76 -13.82 -9.51
C ALA A 127 2.85 -13.81 -10.60
N ASP A 128 3.16 -14.98 -11.19
CA ASP A 128 4.03 -15.12 -12.36
C ASP A 128 3.72 -13.97 -13.33
N ARG A 129 4.69 -13.05 -13.49
CA ARG A 129 4.54 -11.83 -14.28
C ARG A 129 4.45 -12.26 -15.75
N PRO A 130 3.25 -12.46 -16.31
CA PRO A 130 3.16 -12.97 -17.65
C PRO A 130 3.57 -11.81 -18.57
N ASP A 131 4.20 -12.13 -19.71
CA ASP A 131 4.77 -11.11 -20.59
C ASP A 131 3.71 -10.11 -21.09
N ASP A 132 2.44 -10.48 -21.05
CA ASP A 132 1.30 -9.62 -21.34
C ASP A 132 1.17 -8.45 -20.35
N VAL A 133 1.39 -8.67 -19.04
CA VAL A 133 1.37 -7.63 -18.01
C VAL A 133 2.55 -6.67 -18.18
N ARG A 134 3.73 -7.17 -18.57
CA ARG A 134 4.88 -6.31 -18.92
C ARG A 134 4.56 -5.42 -20.10
N ARG A 135 4.12 -6.01 -21.21
CA ARG A 135 3.71 -5.26 -22.40
C ARG A 135 2.59 -4.27 -22.10
N LEU A 136 1.68 -4.61 -21.19
CA LEU A 136 0.62 -3.71 -20.77
C LEU A 136 1.16 -2.53 -19.95
N ALA A 137 2.05 -2.78 -19.01
CA ALA A 137 2.72 -1.74 -18.22
C ALA A 137 3.52 -0.79 -19.12
N ASP A 138 4.19 -1.31 -20.16
CA ASP A 138 4.93 -0.49 -21.12
C ASP A 138 4.00 0.45 -21.93
N ARG A 139 2.82 -0.04 -22.33
CA ARG A 139 1.85 0.75 -23.13
C ARG A 139 0.97 1.67 -22.28
N HIS A 140 0.67 1.25 -21.05
CA HIS A 140 -0.27 1.89 -20.15
C HIS A 140 0.27 1.83 -18.71
N PRO A 141 1.36 2.55 -18.43
CA PRO A 141 1.98 2.52 -17.12
C PRO A 141 1.04 3.06 -16.04
N ALA A 142 1.22 2.58 -14.83
CA ALA A 142 0.67 3.20 -13.63
C ALA A 142 1.20 4.64 -13.51
N ARG A 143 0.33 5.52 -13.05
CA ARG A 143 0.65 6.91 -12.75
C ARG A 143 0.83 7.05 -11.25
N PHE A 144 1.92 7.70 -10.88
CA PHE A 144 2.16 8.15 -9.52
C PHE A 144 1.97 9.66 -9.42
N ALA A 145 1.41 10.12 -8.31
CA ALA A 145 1.36 11.53 -7.95
C ALA A 145 1.36 11.68 -6.44
N GLU A 146 1.84 12.82 -5.95
CA GLU A 146 1.67 13.20 -4.54
C GLU A 146 0.82 14.48 -4.47
N HIS A 147 -0.17 14.49 -3.59
CA HIS A 147 -0.97 15.68 -3.34
C HIS A 147 -1.51 15.71 -1.90
N ALA A 148 -1.33 16.83 -1.22
CA ALA A 148 -1.87 17.08 0.13
C ALA A 148 -1.55 15.99 1.18
N GLY A 149 -0.32 15.45 1.14
CA GLY A 149 0.16 14.41 2.06
C GLY A 149 -0.32 12.99 1.73
N THR A 150 -0.75 12.77 0.49
CA THR A 150 -1.25 11.49 0.00
C THR A 150 -0.56 11.14 -1.31
N SER A 151 -0.05 9.92 -1.37
CA SER A 151 0.49 9.30 -2.57
C SER A 151 -0.62 8.59 -3.34
N PHE A 152 -0.63 8.74 -4.66
CA PHE A 152 -1.64 8.20 -5.55
C PHE A 152 -1.01 7.17 -6.47
N ILE A 153 -1.63 6.00 -6.58
CA ILE A 153 -1.34 5.00 -7.61
C ILE A 153 -2.60 4.84 -8.46
N LEU A 154 -2.55 5.36 -9.68
CA LEU A 154 -3.63 5.25 -10.65
C LEU A 154 -3.19 4.32 -11.78
N ALA A 155 -3.89 3.20 -11.95
CA ALA A 155 -3.47 2.20 -12.93
C ALA A 155 -4.66 1.54 -13.63
N ARG A 156 -4.40 0.87 -14.74
CA ARG A 156 -5.40 0.02 -15.39
C ARG A 156 -5.82 -1.14 -14.47
N PRO A 157 -7.05 -1.66 -14.60
CA PRO A 157 -7.55 -2.72 -13.72
C PRO A 157 -6.66 -3.97 -13.77
N GLU A 158 -6.11 -4.35 -14.92
CA GLU A 158 -5.25 -5.52 -15.04
C GLU A 158 -3.94 -5.35 -14.26
N LEU A 159 -3.36 -4.15 -14.28
CA LEU A 159 -2.12 -3.83 -13.56
C LEU A 159 -2.36 -3.76 -12.05
N LEU A 160 -3.48 -3.17 -11.61
CA LEU A 160 -3.87 -3.19 -10.19
C LEU A 160 -4.12 -4.61 -9.67
N PHE A 161 -4.73 -5.46 -10.48
CA PHE A 161 -4.97 -6.84 -10.10
C PHE A 161 -3.65 -7.56 -9.89
N TRP A 162 -2.70 -7.41 -10.82
CA TRP A 162 -1.37 -7.99 -10.69
C TRP A 162 -0.61 -7.44 -9.47
N MET A 163 -0.66 -6.13 -9.23
CA MET A 163 -0.07 -5.53 -8.01
C MET A 163 -0.65 -6.18 -6.75
N GLY A 164 -1.96 -6.47 -6.76
CA GLY A 164 -2.62 -7.19 -5.67
C GLY A 164 -2.22 -8.67 -5.55
N ASP A 165 -2.01 -9.38 -6.67
CA ASP A 165 -1.46 -10.73 -6.70
C ASP A 165 -0.03 -10.74 -6.11
N SER A 166 0.84 -9.83 -6.57
CA SER A 166 2.21 -9.61 -6.10
C SER A 166 2.30 -9.35 -4.59
N LEU A 167 1.41 -8.50 -4.04
CA LEU A 167 1.34 -8.25 -2.59
C LEU A 167 0.90 -9.48 -1.81
N THR A 168 0.00 -10.28 -2.39
CA THR A 168 -0.50 -11.50 -1.74
C THR A 168 0.61 -12.54 -1.67
N GLU A 169 1.31 -12.77 -2.78
CA GLU A 169 2.48 -13.64 -2.83
C GLU A 169 3.58 -13.17 -1.85
N ALA A 170 3.87 -11.87 -1.83
CA ALA A 170 4.81 -11.28 -0.87
C ALA A 170 4.41 -11.63 0.56
N GLY A 171 3.15 -11.45 0.94
CA GLY A 171 2.63 -11.81 2.27
C GLY A 171 2.66 -13.30 2.56
N GLU A 172 2.33 -14.16 1.61
CA GLU A 172 2.37 -15.62 1.77
C GLU A 172 3.81 -16.11 2.02
N SER A 173 4.76 -15.55 1.29
CA SER A 173 6.17 -15.92 1.38
C SER A 173 6.84 -15.52 2.70
N VAL A 174 6.28 -14.56 3.45
CA VAL A 174 6.82 -14.15 4.77
C VAL A 174 6.90 -15.33 5.74
N ALA A 175 5.91 -16.23 5.71
CA ALA A 175 5.81 -17.32 6.69
C ALA A 175 6.97 -18.34 6.59
N THR A 176 7.65 -18.39 5.46
CA THR A 176 8.74 -19.35 5.19
C THR A 176 10.10 -18.67 5.03
N ASP A 177 10.15 -17.33 5.13
CA ASP A 177 11.36 -16.57 4.85
C ASP A 177 12.30 -16.50 6.07
N ARG A 178 13.48 -17.12 5.92
CA ARG A 178 14.49 -17.16 6.99
C ARG A 178 15.11 -15.80 7.30
N GLU A 179 15.15 -14.90 6.33
CA GLU A 179 15.77 -13.59 6.51
C GLU A 179 14.88 -12.66 7.32
N ILE A 180 13.56 -12.68 7.09
CA ILE A 180 12.59 -11.98 7.95
C ILE A 180 12.68 -12.48 9.38
N HIS A 181 12.72 -13.81 9.57
CA HIS A 181 12.86 -14.40 10.90
C HIS A 181 14.16 -14.00 11.61
N ARG A 182 15.21 -13.65 10.85
CA ARG A 182 16.53 -13.26 11.38
C ARG A 182 16.66 -11.75 11.60
N ARG A 183 16.17 -10.93 10.67
CA ARG A 183 16.42 -9.49 10.60
C ARG A 183 15.19 -8.63 10.89
N GLY A 184 14.00 -9.22 10.93
CA GLY A 184 12.73 -8.51 11.09
C GLY A 184 12.11 -8.06 9.78
N GLU A 185 12.93 -7.88 8.75
CA GLU A 185 12.49 -7.38 7.45
C GLU A 185 13.22 -8.03 6.27
N SER A 186 12.56 -8.05 5.11
CA SER A 186 13.14 -8.52 3.85
C SER A 186 12.43 -7.92 2.65
N TYR A 187 13.21 -7.57 1.64
CA TYR A 187 12.70 -7.20 0.32
C TYR A 187 11.96 -8.37 -0.32
N ARG A 188 10.74 -8.14 -0.83
CA ARG A 188 9.90 -9.20 -1.41
C ARG A 188 9.65 -9.04 -2.89
N ASN A 189 9.49 -7.82 -3.36
CA ASN A 189 9.13 -7.56 -4.74
C ASN A 189 9.44 -6.11 -5.11
N ASP A 190 9.51 -5.84 -6.41
CA ASP A 190 9.46 -4.50 -6.95
C ASP A 190 8.48 -4.42 -8.12
N TRP A 191 7.96 -3.21 -8.30
CA TRP A 191 7.17 -2.86 -9.46
C TRP A 191 8.01 -2.02 -10.43
N VAL A 192 9.24 -2.44 -10.71
CA VAL A 192 10.08 -1.77 -11.72
C VAL A 192 9.43 -1.88 -13.10
N GLY A 193 9.42 -0.74 -13.80
CA GLY A 193 8.84 -0.60 -15.14
C GLY A 193 7.31 -0.51 -15.14
N PHE A 194 6.67 -0.41 -13.97
CA PHE A 194 5.23 -0.20 -13.90
C PHE A 194 4.82 1.25 -13.95
N PHE A 195 5.75 2.15 -13.63
CA PHE A 195 5.48 3.56 -13.51
C PHE A 195 6.18 4.31 -14.64
N THR A 196 5.49 5.32 -15.18
CA THR A 196 6.13 6.26 -16.11
C THR A 196 6.82 7.35 -15.31
N PRO A 197 8.14 7.55 -15.47
CA PRO A 197 8.82 8.72 -14.92
C PRO A 197 8.42 9.98 -15.69
N GLU A 198 8.01 9.83 -16.95
CA GLU A 198 7.53 10.92 -17.78
C GLU A 198 6.08 11.24 -17.39
N TYR A 199 5.73 12.54 -17.32
CA TYR A 199 4.38 13.05 -17.01
C TYR A 199 3.94 13.05 -15.54
N THR A 200 4.87 13.06 -14.58
CA THR A 200 4.54 13.29 -13.17
C THR A 200 5.48 14.33 -12.54
N ASP A 201 4.96 15.15 -11.63
CA ASP A 201 5.77 16.10 -10.85
C ASP A 201 6.69 15.39 -9.83
N ALA A 202 6.47 14.08 -9.62
CA ALA A 202 7.21 13.22 -8.69
C ALA A 202 7.53 11.88 -9.38
N PRO A 203 8.48 11.86 -10.34
CA PRO A 203 8.80 10.68 -11.13
C PRO A 203 9.14 9.48 -10.25
N MET A 204 8.47 8.35 -10.48
CA MET A 204 8.72 7.09 -9.78
C MET A 204 9.08 6.03 -10.80
N HIS A 205 10.22 5.37 -10.63
CA HIS A 205 10.68 4.27 -11.47
C HIS A 205 10.31 2.90 -10.89
N ALA A 206 10.24 2.83 -9.57
CA ALA A 206 9.99 1.59 -8.85
C ALA A 206 9.24 1.85 -7.54
N LEU A 207 8.39 0.90 -7.17
CA LEU A 207 7.93 0.71 -5.80
C LEU A 207 8.51 -0.59 -5.28
N CYS A 208 9.33 -0.52 -4.24
CA CYS A 208 9.87 -1.67 -3.54
C CYS A 208 8.90 -2.10 -2.44
N VAL A 209 8.56 -3.39 -2.39
CA VAL A 209 7.74 -3.98 -1.33
C VAL A 209 8.66 -4.67 -0.34
N VAL A 210 8.65 -4.19 0.90
CA VAL A 210 9.42 -4.73 2.01
C VAL A 210 8.46 -5.35 3.01
N ALA A 211 8.62 -6.64 3.27
CA ALA A 211 7.92 -7.28 4.37
C ALA A 211 8.67 -6.96 5.66
N ALA A 212 7.99 -6.38 6.64
CA ALA A 212 8.55 -6.07 7.95
C ALA A 212 7.59 -6.60 9.02
N ASP A 213 8.03 -7.55 9.83
CA ASP A 213 7.20 -8.14 10.87
C ASP A 213 7.74 -7.78 12.26
N PRO A 214 7.02 -6.92 13.01
CA PRO A 214 7.47 -6.42 14.30
C PRO A 214 7.73 -7.52 15.32
N ILE A 215 7.09 -8.70 15.18
CA ILE A 215 7.33 -9.86 16.06
C ILE A 215 8.82 -10.22 16.10
N PHE A 216 9.53 -10.09 14.98
CA PHE A 216 10.95 -10.43 14.89
C PHE A 216 11.88 -9.23 15.17
N HIS A 217 11.37 -7.99 15.09
CA HIS A 217 12.14 -6.77 15.42
C HIS A 217 12.37 -6.56 16.93
N HIS A 218 11.51 -7.11 17.80
CA HIS A 218 11.61 -6.89 19.25
C HIS A 218 12.81 -7.56 19.94
N SER A 219 13.58 -8.38 19.24
CA SER A 219 14.76 -9.07 19.79
C SER A 219 16.02 -8.19 19.92
N ARG A 220 15.98 -6.91 19.48
CA ARG A 220 17.13 -6.00 19.50
C ARG A 220 16.83 -4.59 20.03
N ARG A 221 16.22 -4.46 21.20
CA ARG A 221 16.57 -3.31 22.04
C ARG A 221 17.91 -3.64 22.70
N PRO A 222 18.99 -2.87 22.46
CA PRO A 222 20.12 -2.91 23.37
C PRO A 222 19.56 -2.57 24.75
N GLN A 223 19.76 -3.45 25.73
CA GLN A 223 19.74 -3.01 27.12
C GLN A 223 20.66 -1.78 27.16
N GLN A 224 20.10 -0.61 27.47
CA GLN A 224 20.89 0.53 27.89
C GLN A 224 21.82 0.02 29.00
N SER A 225 23.09 -0.12 28.66
CA SER A 225 24.15 -0.40 29.62
C SER A 225 24.12 0.76 30.60
N ALA A 226 23.62 0.49 31.80
CA ALA A 226 23.81 1.34 32.95
C ALA A 226 25.31 1.30 33.31
N SER A 227 26.06 2.18 32.66
CA SER A 227 27.44 2.53 32.95
C SER A 227 27.57 3.97 32.47
N ASP A 228 28.02 4.95 33.22
CA ASP A 228 28.53 5.05 34.57
C ASP A 228 28.56 6.58 34.80
N THR A 229 28.21 7.08 35.98
CA THR A 229 28.62 8.44 36.36
C THR A 229 28.82 8.49 37.86
N ARG A 230 29.86 7.79 38.33
CA ARG A 230 30.63 8.21 39.49
C ARG A 230 31.62 9.31 39.09
N THR A 231 31.27 10.54 39.45
CA THR A 231 32.16 11.65 39.85
C THR A 231 31.20 12.78 40.20
N GLY A 232 31.10 13.34 41.40
CA GLY A 232 31.95 13.40 42.58
C GLY A 232 31.47 14.67 43.30
N LEU A 233 31.49 14.71 44.63
CA LEU A 233 31.46 15.92 45.47
C LEU A 233 31.32 15.49 46.93
N GLY A 234 32.21 15.99 47.80
CA GLY A 234 32.10 15.94 49.27
C GLY A 234 33.17 15.12 49.93
#